data_AF-A0A538A855-F1
#
_entry.id   AF-A0A538A855-F1
#
_cell.length_a   1.000
_cell.length_b   1.000
_cell.length_c   1.000
_cell.angle_alpha   90.00
_cell.angle_beta   90.00
_cell.angle_gamma   90.00
#
_symmetry.space_group_name_H-M   'P 1'
#
loop_
_entity.id
_entity.type
_entity.pdbx_description
1 polymer ?
#
loop_
_entity_poly.entity_id
_entity_poly.type
_entity_poly.pdbx_seq_one_letter_code
_entity_poly.pdbx_strand_id
1 'polypeptide(L)'
;MVPARTARLSASPPLFQNRLLDLLSRIHPSVPAIIFVPVVVGGVWLGADRGYGVVQIVPLVALGLLIWTLTEYWLHRLVFHWEPDHPIGSRLHFIIHGVHHDHPNDRLRLVMPPSVSVPLAALFLGAFTLVFGTPAAYPIFSGLI
;
A
#
# COMPACT_ATOMS: atom_id res chain seq x y z
N MET A 1 -0.32 -19.83 -29.55
CA MET A 1 0.49 -18.60 -29.64
C MET A 1 -0.26 -17.50 -28.89
N VAL A 2 0.38 -16.82 -27.94
CA VAL A 2 -0.29 -15.73 -27.18
C VAL A 2 -0.42 -14.52 -28.11
N PRO A 3 -1.59 -13.86 -28.21
CA PRO A 3 -1.75 -12.66 -29.03
C PRO A 3 -0.74 -11.57 -28.64
N ALA A 4 -0.21 -10.84 -29.62
CA ALA A 4 0.81 -9.80 -29.40
C ALA A 4 0.38 -8.74 -28.36
N ARG A 5 -0.92 -8.39 -28.35
CA ARG A 5 -1.51 -7.51 -27.33
C ARG A 5 -1.39 -8.08 -25.92
N THR A 6 -1.77 -9.35 -25.74
CA THR A 6 -1.72 -10.02 -24.44
C THR A 6 -0.29 -10.09 -23.92
N ALA A 7 0.66 -10.44 -24.80
CA ALA A 7 2.08 -10.48 -24.46
C ALA A 7 2.61 -9.10 -23.99
N ARG A 8 2.19 -8.00 -24.63
CA ARG A 8 2.55 -6.64 -24.21
C ARG A 8 1.95 -6.28 -22.85
N LEU A 9 0.66 -6.53 -22.64
CA LEU A 9 -0.03 -6.15 -21.40
C LEU A 9 0.46 -6.91 -20.17
N SER A 10 1.01 -8.11 -20.34
CA SER A 10 1.55 -8.94 -19.26
C SER A 10 3.09 -8.91 -19.17
N ALA A 11 3.76 -8.06 -19.94
CA ALA A 11 5.22 -7.97 -19.90
C ALA A 11 5.70 -7.35 -18.58
N SER A 12 6.87 -7.79 -18.08
CA SER A 12 7.50 -7.25 -16.86
C SER A 12 8.89 -6.66 -17.17
N PRO A 13 8.96 -5.54 -17.92
CA PRO A 13 10.22 -4.97 -18.36
C PRO A 13 11.08 -4.49 -17.17
N PRO A 14 12.41 -4.52 -17.23
CA PRO A 14 13.23 -4.10 -16.10
C PRO A 14 13.04 -2.61 -15.75
N LEU A 15 12.86 -2.29 -14.46
CA LEU A 15 12.79 -0.90 -13.96
C LEU A 15 14.16 -0.35 -13.60
N PHE A 16 15.13 -1.21 -13.31
CA PHE A 16 16.46 -0.78 -12.87
C PHE A 16 17.53 -1.52 -13.66
N GLN A 17 18.63 -0.84 -13.94
CA GLN A 17 19.83 -1.49 -14.48
C GLN A 17 20.43 -2.46 -13.45
N ASN A 18 20.31 -2.12 -12.17
CA ASN A 18 20.74 -2.97 -11.08
C ASN A 18 19.77 -4.15 -10.91
N ARG A 19 20.30 -5.38 -11.02
CA ARG A 19 19.51 -6.62 -10.94
C ARG A 19 18.81 -6.80 -9.59
N LEU A 20 19.45 -6.40 -8.50
CA LEU A 20 18.87 -6.52 -7.15
C LEU A 20 17.68 -5.57 -7.00
N LEU A 21 17.82 -4.30 -7.42
CA LEU A 21 16.72 -3.33 -7.36
C LEU A 21 15.54 -3.76 -8.25
N ASP A 22 15.83 -4.29 -9.44
CA ASP A 22 14.79 -4.80 -10.33
C ASP A 22 14.07 -6.04 -9.75
N LEU A 23 14.80 -6.93 -9.08
CA LEU A 23 14.22 -8.06 -8.35
C LEU A 23 13.31 -7.58 -7.21
N LEU A 24 13.78 -6.62 -6.40
CA LEU A 24 13.01 -6.05 -5.29
C LEU A 24 11.78 -5.24 -5.76
N SER A 25 11.74 -4.83 -7.02
CA SER A 25 10.57 -4.17 -7.62
C SER A 25 9.46 -5.14 -8.06
N ARG A 26 9.73 -6.45 -8.08
CA ARG A 26 8.78 -7.48 -8.48
C ARG A 26 8.20 -8.18 -7.26
N ILE A 27 6.93 -7.96 -7.01
CA ILE A 27 6.27 -8.33 -5.76
C ILE A 27 5.13 -9.30 -6.05
N HIS A 28 5.17 -10.47 -5.42
CA HIS A 28 4.07 -11.42 -5.53
C HIS A 28 2.79 -10.85 -4.88
N PRO A 29 1.60 -11.04 -5.47
CA PRO A 29 0.34 -10.48 -4.93
C PRO A 29 0.00 -10.87 -3.48
N SER A 30 0.58 -11.95 -2.95
CA SER A 30 0.38 -12.37 -1.56
C SER A 30 1.21 -11.59 -0.53
N VAL A 31 2.26 -10.87 -0.96
CA VAL A 31 3.19 -10.19 -0.06
C VAL A 31 2.50 -9.17 0.85
N PRO A 32 1.58 -8.29 0.37
CA PRO A 32 0.87 -7.37 1.26
C PRO A 32 0.13 -8.10 2.38
N ALA A 33 -0.59 -9.18 2.07
CA ALA A 33 -1.32 -9.95 3.07
C ALA A 33 -0.38 -10.58 4.12
N ILE A 34 0.76 -11.14 3.67
CA ILE A 34 1.76 -11.74 4.57
C ILE A 34 2.32 -10.70 5.55
N ILE A 35 2.53 -9.47 5.09
CA ILE A 35 3.08 -8.39 5.92
C ILE A 35 2.01 -7.81 6.84
N PHE A 36 0.86 -7.41 6.30
CA PHE A 36 -0.09 -6.56 7.02
C PHE A 36 -1.15 -7.32 7.82
N VAL A 37 -1.54 -8.54 7.44
CA VAL A 37 -2.51 -9.32 8.25
C VAL A 37 -2.01 -9.55 9.68
N PRO A 38 -0.74 -9.94 9.93
CA PRO A 38 -0.22 -10.02 11.30
C PRO A 38 -0.28 -8.68 12.06
N VAL A 39 -0.06 -7.56 11.36
CA VAL A 39 -0.09 -6.21 11.96
C VAL A 39 -1.53 -5.82 12.32
N VAL A 40 -2.50 -6.12 11.46
CA VAL A 40 -3.94 -5.93 11.72
C VAL A 40 -4.37 -6.74 12.94
N VAL A 41 -4.02 -8.03 12.99
CA VAL A 41 -4.32 -8.90 14.14
C VAL A 41 -3.67 -8.35 15.41
N GLY A 42 -2.41 -7.94 15.34
CA GLY A 42 -1.68 -7.35 16.45
C GLY A 42 -2.31 -6.05 16.95
N GLY A 43 -2.73 -5.15 16.05
CA GLY A 43 -3.33 -3.88 16.44
C GLY A 43 -4.72 -4.04 17.07
N VAL A 44 -5.55 -4.96 16.58
CA VAL A 44 -6.82 -5.33 17.21
C VAL A 44 -6.57 -5.96 18.59
N TRP A 45 -5.61 -6.89 18.69
CA TRP A 45 -5.25 -7.52 19.96
C TRP A 45 -4.74 -6.50 20.99
N LEU A 46 -3.87 -5.57 20.59
CA LEU A 46 -3.37 -4.50 21.46
C LEU A 46 -4.47 -3.54 21.94
N GLY A 47 -5.53 -3.34 21.16
CA GLY A 47 -6.72 -2.62 21.58
C GLY A 47 -7.48 -3.38 22.68
N ALA A 48 -7.69 -4.68 22.47
CA ALA A 48 -8.38 -5.55 23.43
C ALA A 48 -7.61 -5.72 24.74
N ASP A 49 -6.32 -6.00 24.66
CA ASP A 49 -5.40 -6.14 25.80
C ASP A 49 -5.36 -4.88 26.67
N ARG A 50 -5.53 -3.70 26.06
CA ARG A 50 -5.59 -2.41 26.76
C ARG A 50 -6.99 -1.97 27.17
N GLY A 51 -7.94 -2.90 27.20
CA GLY A 51 -9.24 -2.71 27.85
C GLY A 51 -10.39 -2.31 26.94
N TYR A 52 -10.21 -2.27 25.62
CA TYR A 52 -11.33 -2.08 24.72
C TYR A 52 -12.09 -3.39 24.48
N GLY A 53 -13.40 -3.34 24.67
CA GLY A 53 -14.29 -4.41 24.27
C GLY A 53 -14.61 -4.36 22.78
N VAL A 54 -15.33 -5.38 22.31
CA VAL A 54 -15.76 -5.51 20.91
C VAL A 54 -16.56 -4.27 20.46
N VAL A 55 -17.42 -3.72 21.34
CA VAL A 55 -18.25 -2.55 21.05
C VAL A 55 -17.42 -1.29 20.76
N GLN A 56 -16.22 -1.18 21.33
CA GLN A 56 -15.28 -0.08 21.06
C GLN A 56 -14.39 -0.39 19.86
N ILE A 57 -13.90 -1.63 19.73
CA ILE A 57 -12.96 -2.01 18.66
C ILE A 57 -13.61 -1.92 17.28
N VAL A 58 -14.82 -2.44 17.12
CA VAL A 58 -15.52 -2.47 15.83
C VAL A 58 -15.65 -1.08 15.19
N PRO A 59 -16.19 -0.04 15.88
CA PRO A 59 -16.26 1.29 15.30
C PRO A 59 -14.89 1.94 15.08
N LEU A 60 -13.87 1.62 15.89
CA LEU A 60 -12.51 2.13 15.67
C LEU A 60 -11.88 1.54 14.39
N VAL A 61 -12.03 0.24 14.15
CA VAL A 61 -11.61 -0.40 12.89
C VAL A 61 -12.40 0.16 11.71
N ALA A 62 -13.72 0.34 11.86
CA ALA A 62 -14.56 0.93 10.82
C ALA A 62 -14.15 2.38 10.49
N LEU A 63 -13.75 3.17 11.49
CA LEU A 63 -13.18 4.50 11.28
C LEU A 63 -11.87 4.43 10.50
N GLY A 64 -11.00 3.46 10.81
CA GLY A 64 -9.79 3.18 10.03
C GLY A 64 -10.09 2.91 8.56
N LEU A 65 -11.06 2.03 8.28
CA LEU A 65 -11.51 1.70 6.93
C LEU A 65 -12.08 2.93 6.19
N LEU A 66 -12.85 3.77 6.88
CA LEU A 66 -13.34 5.02 6.31
C LEU A 66 -12.16 5.95 5.93
N ILE A 67 -11.17 6.11 6.82
CA ILE A 67 -9.97 6.89 6.54
C ILE A 67 -9.20 6.28 5.36
N TRP A 68 -9.11 4.95 5.26
CA TRP A 68 -8.50 4.26 4.13
C TRP A 68 -9.18 4.65 2.82
N THR A 69 -10.51 4.56 2.72
CA THR A 69 -11.21 4.87 1.44
C THR A 69 -10.97 6.31 0.98
N LEU A 70 -10.90 7.26 1.91
CA LEU A 70 -10.59 8.65 1.60
C LEU A 70 -9.12 8.82 1.19
N THR A 71 -8.22 8.16 1.90
CA THR A 71 -6.78 8.17 1.64
C THR A 71 -6.46 7.55 0.29
N GLU A 72 -7.02 6.38 0.00
CA GLU A 72 -6.91 5.69 -1.29
C GLU A 72 -7.38 6.60 -2.42
N TYR A 73 -8.57 7.19 -2.30
CA TYR A 73 -9.13 8.07 -3.32
C TYR A 73 -8.20 9.24 -3.63
N TRP A 74 -7.74 9.97 -2.60
CA TRP A 74 -6.93 11.15 -2.80
C TRP A 74 -5.48 10.82 -3.19
N LEU A 75 -4.87 9.78 -2.63
CA LEU A 75 -3.54 9.31 -3.06
C LEU A 75 -3.57 8.87 -4.52
N HIS A 76 -4.57 8.08 -4.90
CA HIS A 76 -4.68 7.61 -6.27
C HIS A 76 -4.91 8.78 -7.23
N ARG A 77 -5.84 9.67 -6.92
CA ARG A 77 -6.18 10.80 -7.78
C ARG A 77 -5.09 11.87 -7.87
N LEU A 78 -4.48 12.24 -6.75
CA LEU A 78 -3.58 13.40 -6.69
C LEU A 78 -2.12 13.04 -6.76
N VAL A 79 -1.72 11.86 -6.27
CA VAL A 79 -0.30 11.47 -6.20
C VAL A 79 0.03 10.49 -7.32
N PHE A 80 -0.74 9.41 -7.44
CA PHE A 80 -0.46 8.36 -8.42
C PHE A 80 -0.80 8.78 -9.86
N HIS A 81 -1.71 9.73 -10.04
CA HIS A 81 -2.06 10.32 -11.33
C HIS A 81 -1.50 11.74 -11.54
N TRP A 82 -0.55 12.16 -10.71
CA TRP A 82 0.23 13.36 -11.01
C TRP A 82 1.24 13.04 -12.12
N GLU A 83 1.27 13.86 -13.17
CA GLU A 83 2.18 13.71 -14.32
C GLU A 83 3.25 14.83 -14.28
N PRO A 84 4.44 14.56 -13.72
CA PRO A 84 5.50 15.57 -13.66
C PRO A 84 6.15 15.74 -15.03
N ASP A 85 6.49 16.98 -15.36
CA ASP A 85 7.08 17.41 -16.63
C ASP A 85 8.63 17.45 -16.62
N HIS A 86 9.26 16.94 -15.55
CA HIS A 86 10.71 16.91 -15.39
C HIS A 86 11.21 15.47 -15.19
N PRO A 87 12.46 15.14 -15.64
CA PRO A 87 12.91 13.76 -15.78
C PRO A 87 12.84 12.91 -14.50
N ILE A 88 13.17 13.50 -13.35
CA ILE A 88 13.17 12.80 -12.05
C ILE A 88 11.73 12.46 -11.65
N GLY A 89 10.83 13.43 -11.72
CA GLY A 89 9.43 13.24 -11.39
C GLY A 89 8.76 12.22 -12.30
N SER A 90 8.94 12.32 -13.63
CA SER A 90 8.37 11.35 -14.57
C SER A 90 8.88 9.93 -14.30
N ARG A 91 10.16 9.79 -13.91
CA ARG A 91 10.74 8.49 -13.55
C ARG A 91 10.15 7.92 -12.26
N LEU A 92 9.98 8.74 -11.22
CA LEU A 92 9.36 8.33 -9.96
C LEU A 92 7.90 7.95 -10.15
N HIS A 93 7.13 8.77 -10.87
CA HIS A 93 5.74 8.47 -11.24
C HIS A 93 5.63 7.12 -11.98
N PHE A 94 6.51 6.87 -12.94
CA PHE A 94 6.52 5.60 -13.67
C PHE A 94 6.76 4.39 -12.75
N ILE A 95 7.70 4.50 -11.81
CA ILE A 95 8.01 3.41 -10.85
C ILE A 95 6.84 3.17 -9.88
N ILE A 96 6.16 4.23 -9.43
CA ILE A 96 5.09 4.15 -8.42
C ILE A 96 3.78 3.66 -9.04
N HIS A 97 3.41 4.16 -10.22
CA HIS A 97 2.09 3.89 -10.81
C HIS A 97 2.08 3.72 -12.33
N GLY A 98 2.93 4.43 -13.08
CA GLY A 98 2.89 4.39 -14.54
C GLY A 98 3.14 3.00 -15.14
N VAL A 99 4.02 2.19 -14.53
CA VAL A 99 4.30 0.81 -15.00
C VAL A 99 3.06 -0.08 -14.97
N HIS A 100 2.15 0.13 -14.03
CA HIS A 100 0.90 -0.62 -13.93
C HIS A 100 -0.06 -0.25 -15.07
N HIS A 101 -0.12 1.03 -15.46
CA HIS A 101 -0.93 1.46 -16.61
C HIS A 101 -0.41 0.90 -17.94
N ASP A 102 0.92 0.83 -18.11
CA ASP A 102 1.53 0.27 -19.32
C ASP A 102 1.41 -1.26 -19.41
N HIS A 103 1.49 -1.94 -18.25
CA HIS A 103 1.47 -3.41 -18.13
C HIS A 103 0.46 -3.89 -17.08
N PRO A 104 -0.85 -3.68 -17.31
CA PRO A 104 -1.89 -3.93 -16.30
C PRO A 104 -2.05 -5.40 -15.92
N ASN A 105 -1.54 -6.32 -16.75
CA ASN A 105 -1.58 -7.76 -16.49
C ASN A 105 -0.25 -8.31 -15.92
N ASP A 106 0.74 -7.45 -15.63
CA ASP A 106 1.94 -7.87 -14.89
C ASP A 106 1.59 -8.09 -13.41
N ARG A 107 1.43 -9.36 -13.04
CA ARG A 107 1.10 -9.76 -11.66
C ARG A 107 2.15 -9.35 -10.63
N LEU A 108 3.40 -9.14 -11.06
CA LEU A 108 4.49 -8.80 -10.15
C LEU A 108 4.61 -7.29 -9.90
N ARG A 109 3.80 -6.48 -10.58
CA ARG A 109 3.80 -5.01 -10.46
C ARG A 109 2.42 -4.42 -10.24
N LEU A 110 1.52 -5.26 -9.75
CA LEU A 110 0.16 -4.87 -9.39
C LEU A 110 0.11 -4.22 -8.00
N VAL A 111 0.86 -4.77 -7.05
CA VAL A 111 0.85 -4.33 -5.66
C VAL A 111 2.04 -3.41 -5.37
N MET A 112 1.84 -2.47 -4.45
CA MET A 112 2.90 -1.57 -4.03
C MET A 112 4.02 -2.33 -3.32
N PRO A 113 5.30 -2.07 -3.64
CA PRO A 113 6.41 -2.76 -3.00
C PRO A 113 6.56 -2.41 -1.51
N PRO A 114 7.03 -3.36 -0.69
CA PRO A 114 7.23 -3.14 0.75
C PRO A 114 8.13 -1.94 1.08
N SER A 115 9.09 -1.61 0.21
CA SER A 115 9.97 -0.44 0.36
C SER A 115 9.22 0.89 0.34
N VAL A 116 7.97 0.92 -0.18
CA VAL A 116 7.10 2.11 -0.17
C VAL A 116 5.97 1.93 0.84
N SER A 117 5.29 0.77 0.85
CA SER A 117 4.12 0.58 1.70
C SER A 117 4.45 0.50 3.19
N VAL A 118 5.58 -0.08 3.60
CA VAL A 118 5.94 -0.19 5.02
C VAL A 118 6.31 1.18 5.63
N PRO A 119 7.16 2.02 5.00
CA PRO A 119 7.40 3.38 5.50
C PRO A 119 6.12 4.22 5.57
N LEU A 120 5.23 4.11 4.57
CA LEU A 120 3.96 4.82 4.56
C LEU A 120 3.06 4.35 5.71
N ALA A 121 2.97 3.05 5.94
CA ALA A 121 2.23 2.47 7.06
C ALA A 121 2.79 2.95 8.41
N ALA A 122 4.12 3.00 8.58
CA ALA A 122 4.75 3.52 9.80
C ALA A 122 4.45 5.01 10.02
N LEU A 123 4.45 5.83 8.95
CA LEU A 123 4.07 7.23 9.01
C LEU A 123 2.62 7.40 9.50
N PHE A 124 1.69 6.61 8.95
CA PHE A 124 0.29 6.63 9.38
C PHE A 124 0.10 6.15 10.81
N LEU A 125 0.80 5.10 11.25
CA LEU A 125 0.76 4.65 12.64
C LEU A 125 1.24 5.75 13.59
N GLY A 126 2.34 6.44 13.23
CA GLY A 126 2.84 7.60 13.99
C GLY A 126 1.81 8.73 14.05
N ALA A 127 1.23 9.11 12.91
CA ALA A 127 0.19 10.13 12.83
C ALA A 127 -1.05 9.76 13.67
N PHE A 128 -1.51 8.51 13.59
CA PHE A 128 -2.68 8.04 14.35
C PHE A 128 -2.39 8.01 15.85
N THR A 129 -1.17 7.64 16.24
CA THR A 129 -0.72 7.70 17.63
C THR A 129 -0.74 9.14 18.15
N LEU A 130 -0.31 10.11 17.35
CA LEU A 130 -0.32 11.53 17.73
C LEU A 130 -1.75 12.11 17.80
N VAL A 131 -2.64 11.74 16.87
CA VAL A 131 -3.99 12.31 16.77
C VAL A 131 -4.98 11.65 17.73
N PHE A 132 -4.96 10.31 17.82
CA PHE A 132 -5.96 9.54 18.58
C PHE A 132 -5.43 9.00 19.91
N GLY A 133 -4.12 8.96 20.10
CA GLY A 133 -3.49 8.36 21.27
C GLY A 133 -3.62 6.82 21.32
N THR A 134 -2.93 6.20 22.27
CA THR A 134 -3.04 4.75 22.53
C THR A 134 -3.96 4.50 23.72
N PRO A 135 -4.85 3.48 23.68
CA PRO A 135 -4.85 2.37 22.71
C PRO A 135 -5.66 2.58 21.42
N ALA A 136 -6.40 3.68 21.25
CA ALA A 136 -7.27 3.92 20.09
C ALA A 136 -6.56 3.86 18.73
N ALA A 137 -5.33 4.34 18.64
CA ALA A 137 -4.55 4.31 17.40
C ALA A 137 -4.39 2.90 16.82
N TYR A 138 -4.29 1.84 17.65
CA TYR A 138 -4.02 0.48 17.17
C TYR A 138 -5.17 -0.14 16.33
N PRO A 139 -6.43 -0.20 16.82
CA PRO A 139 -7.54 -0.70 16.02
C PRO A 139 -7.90 0.24 14.87
N ILE A 140 -7.77 1.57 15.02
CA ILE A 140 -7.98 2.51 13.89
C ILE A 140 -6.95 2.24 12.79
N PHE A 141 -5.66 2.12 13.14
CA PHE A 141 -4.63 1.80 12.18
C PHE A 141 -4.86 0.43 11.53
N SER A 142 -5.33 -0.55 12.29
CA SER A 142 -5.68 -1.88 11.75
C SER A 142 -6.80 -1.83 10.70
N GLY A 143 -7.68 -0.84 10.75
CA GLY A 143 -8.67 -0.61 9.69
C GLY A 143 -8.10 0.14 8.48
N LEU A 144 -6.97 0.84 8.64
CA LEU A 144 -6.34 1.60 7.55
C LEU A 144 -5.57 0.69 6.58
N ILE A 145 -4.91 -0.36 7.10
CA ILE A 145 -3.91 -1.17 6.38
C ILE A 145 -4.41 -2.53 5.92
#